data_AF-A0A3R7GU80-F1
#
_entry.id   AF-A0A3R7GU80-F1
#
_cell.length_a   1.000
_cell.length_b   1.000
_cell.length_c   1.000
_cell.angle_alpha   90.00
_cell.angle_beta   90.00
_cell.angle_gamma   90.00
#
_symmetry.space_group_name_H-M   'P 1'
#
loop_
_entity.id
_entity.type
_entity.pdbx_description
1 polymer ?
#
loop_
_entity_poly.entity_id
_entity_poly.type
_entity_poly.pdbx_seq_one_letter_code
_entity_poly.pdbx_strand_id
1 'polypeptide(L)'
;MSSLRGRLAVFVLVVALSVSAVAGAGMITNQGSTERPTVEQRHLQPGATDVPALERGGEISFDDGTDKTVVIDVAHSNDVSRSDLQPVVSALTAEGHTVEYHAQEQSGFSDGPEVALAETLQDADALIVVDPGTRYSGAEADVVSEFADAGGRVMVAAGPETGGTATALLGSLTGITAAGGGEVESVSSPLGIAYDTGYLYDMENYETNYRTITATPAVNSTLTEGVDEIVLDAPTPVATEETTLLTTTATTEHSENRVADEYGVVARSGNTVAVGDTGFMATETHNIADNEVLIGNILEFLVTGDKASGAPSVPGEEPQPGAGAGAGAGAGAGAGAGTGTGGAGT
;
A
#
# COMPACT_ATOMS: atom_id res chain seq x y z
N MET A 1 -54.98 -20.53 21.62
CA MET A 1 -54.04 -21.60 22.05
C MET A 1 -54.02 -22.84 21.14
N SER A 2 -54.98 -23.03 20.21
CA SER A 2 -55.02 -24.20 19.30
C SER A 2 -54.03 -24.14 18.12
N SER A 3 -53.72 -22.95 17.60
CA SER A 3 -52.85 -22.79 16.42
C SER A 3 -51.35 -23.03 16.69
N LEU A 4 -50.85 -22.73 17.89
CA LEU A 4 -49.44 -22.90 18.24
C LEU A 4 -49.09 -24.37 18.50
N ARG A 5 -50.01 -25.12 19.13
CA ARG A 5 -49.86 -26.57 19.36
C ARG A 5 -49.96 -27.35 18.05
N GLY A 6 -50.82 -26.94 17.12
CA GLY A 6 -50.90 -27.52 15.79
C GLY A 6 -49.63 -27.30 14.97
N ARG A 7 -49.06 -26.08 15.00
CA ARG A 7 -47.80 -25.76 14.29
C ARG A 7 -46.60 -26.48 14.89
N LEU A 8 -46.52 -26.60 16.21
CA LEU A 8 -45.45 -27.35 16.88
C LEU A 8 -45.51 -28.84 16.55
N ALA A 9 -46.72 -29.42 16.48
CA ALA A 9 -46.89 -30.83 16.12
C ALA A 9 -46.47 -31.10 14.66
N VAL A 10 -46.80 -30.20 13.73
CA VAL A 10 -46.35 -30.29 12.34
C VAL A 10 -44.83 -30.16 12.24
N PHE A 11 -44.23 -29.21 12.97
CA PHE A 11 -42.79 -29.02 12.97
C PHE A 11 -42.05 -30.27 13.49
N VAL A 12 -42.47 -30.83 14.61
CA VAL A 12 -41.87 -32.06 15.17
C VAL A 12 -42.03 -33.23 14.21
N LEU A 13 -43.16 -33.34 13.51
CA LEU A 13 -43.41 -34.40 12.55
C LEU A 13 -42.52 -34.28 11.29
N VAL A 14 -42.29 -33.06 10.80
CA VAL A 14 -41.39 -32.79 9.67
C VAL A 14 -39.93 -33.05 10.06
N VAL A 15 -39.51 -32.64 11.26
CA VAL A 15 -38.15 -32.92 11.78
C VAL A 15 -37.96 -34.43 11.97
N ALA A 16 -38.94 -35.15 12.50
CA ALA A 16 -38.85 -36.60 12.66
C ALA A 16 -38.78 -37.33 11.31
N LEU A 17 -39.55 -36.90 10.31
CA LEU A 17 -39.51 -37.46 8.95
C LEU A 17 -38.17 -37.20 8.25
N SER A 18 -37.61 -36.00 8.39
CA SER A 18 -36.33 -35.66 7.78
C SER A 18 -35.16 -36.41 8.43
N VAL A 19 -35.14 -36.52 9.77
CA VAL A 19 -34.13 -37.33 10.49
C VAL A 19 -34.27 -38.82 10.13
N SER A 20 -35.50 -39.32 9.98
CA SER A 20 -35.73 -40.72 9.59
C SER A 20 -35.34 -41.02 8.15
N ALA A 21 -35.49 -40.05 7.23
CA ALA A 21 -35.03 -40.19 5.84
C ALA A 21 -33.50 -40.26 5.74
N VAL A 22 -32.78 -39.48 6.56
CA VAL A 22 -31.30 -39.51 6.61
C VAL A 22 -30.79 -40.80 7.25
N ALA A 23 -31.44 -41.29 8.32
CA ALA A 23 -31.07 -42.55 8.97
C ALA A 23 -31.41 -43.78 8.11
N GLY A 24 -32.53 -43.76 7.38
CA GLY A 24 -32.96 -44.84 6.50
C GLY A 24 -32.11 -44.97 5.23
N ALA A 25 -31.63 -43.86 4.67
CA ALA A 25 -30.72 -43.87 3.53
C ALA A 25 -29.39 -44.56 3.84
N GLY A 26 -28.90 -44.47 5.09
CA GLY A 26 -27.68 -45.13 5.54
C GLY A 26 -27.78 -46.65 5.72
N MET A 27 -28.98 -47.22 5.86
CA MET A 27 -29.17 -48.67 6.07
C MET A 27 -29.50 -49.45 4.79
N ILE A 28 -29.92 -48.79 3.70
CA ILE A 28 -30.28 -49.46 2.43
C ILE A 28 -29.07 -49.57 1.48
N THR A 29 -28.01 -48.80 1.70
CA THR A 29 -26.77 -48.90 0.91
C THR A 29 -25.76 -49.86 1.55
N ASN A 30 -26.10 -51.15 1.62
CA ASN A 30 -25.10 -52.21 1.80
C ASN A 30 -24.32 -52.41 0.49
N GLN A 31 -23.54 -51.40 0.10
CA GLN A 31 -22.48 -51.54 -0.89
C GLN A 31 -21.23 -51.96 -0.11
N GLY A 32 -20.85 -53.22 -0.32
CA GLY A 32 -19.71 -53.84 0.36
C GLY A 32 -18.48 -52.95 0.28
N SER A 33 -17.68 -53.00 1.34
CA SER A 33 -16.30 -52.53 1.46
C SER A 33 -15.68 -52.07 0.13
N THR A 34 -16.00 -50.85 -0.28
CA THR A 34 -15.18 -50.12 -1.23
C THR A 34 -13.91 -49.83 -0.43
N GLU A 35 -12.81 -50.49 -0.79
CA GLU A 35 -11.49 -50.05 -0.35
C GLU A 35 -11.48 -48.53 -0.44
N ARG A 36 -11.22 -47.88 0.71
CA ARG A 36 -11.01 -46.43 0.71
C ARG A 36 -10.01 -46.18 -0.40
N PRO A 37 -10.31 -45.31 -1.39
CA PRO A 37 -9.30 -44.98 -2.38
C PRO A 37 -8.10 -44.50 -1.59
N THR A 38 -7.03 -45.27 -1.59
CA THR A 38 -5.73 -44.80 -1.16
C THR A 38 -5.37 -43.75 -2.18
N VAL A 39 -5.73 -42.52 -1.87
CA VAL A 39 -5.12 -41.36 -2.51
C VAL A 39 -3.64 -41.51 -2.18
N GLU A 40 -2.84 -41.96 -3.15
CA GLU A 40 -1.41 -41.73 -3.11
C GLU A 40 -1.25 -40.22 -3.12
N GLN A 41 -1.20 -39.65 -1.91
CA GLN A 41 -0.83 -38.27 -1.71
C GLN A 41 0.65 -38.16 -2.05
N ARG A 42 0.95 -37.99 -3.35
CA ARG A 42 2.32 -37.75 -3.85
C ARG A 42 3.00 -36.52 -3.20
N HIS A 43 2.20 -35.70 -2.50
CA HIS A 43 2.58 -34.47 -1.80
C HIS A 43 2.82 -34.67 -0.29
N LEU A 44 2.37 -35.79 0.31
CA LEU A 44 2.72 -36.14 1.69
C LEU A 44 3.97 -37.03 1.68
N GLN A 45 5.11 -36.39 1.44
CA GLN A 45 6.42 -36.99 1.63
C GLN A 45 6.95 -36.54 3.01
N PRO A 46 6.70 -37.29 4.10
CA PRO A 46 7.16 -36.91 5.44
C PRO A 46 8.70 -36.88 5.60
N GLY A 47 9.46 -37.26 4.56
CA GLY A 47 10.92 -37.16 4.49
C GLY A 47 11.46 -36.03 3.60
N ALA A 48 10.60 -35.23 2.95
CA ALA A 48 11.00 -33.99 2.28
C ALA A 48 10.87 -32.85 3.31
N THR A 49 11.74 -32.86 4.33
CA THR A 49 11.72 -31.88 5.42
C THR A 49 12.63 -30.69 5.17
N ASP A 50 13.44 -30.75 4.10
CA ASP A 50 14.30 -29.65 3.67
C ASP A 50 13.59 -28.84 2.58
N VAL A 51 12.56 -28.09 2.97
CA VAL A 51 12.25 -26.85 2.23
C VAL A 51 13.44 -25.95 2.53
N PRO A 52 14.17 -25.40 1.53
CA PRO A 52 15.18 -24.40 1.80
C PRO A 52 14.51 -23.30 2.63
N ALA A 53 14.92 -23.15 3.89
CA ALA A 53 14.51 -21.96 4.62
C ALA A 53 15.17 -20.81 3.88
N LEU A 54 14.35 -19.91 3.32
CA LEU A 54 14.84 -18.69 2.71
C LEU A 54 15.83 -18.03 3.66
N GLU A 55 16.94 -17.56 3.10
CA GLU A 55 17.91 -16.82 3.88
C GLU A 55 17.15 -15.67 4.52
N ARG A 56 17.20 -15.64 5.86
CA ARG A 56 16.72 -14.48 6.59
C ARG A 56 17.88 -13.53 6.70
N GLY A 57 17.73 -12.41 6.02
CA GLY A 57 18.67 -11.32 5.97
C GLY A 57 18.83 -10.55 7.28
N GLY A 58 19.46 -9.40 7.16
CA GLY A 58 19.95 -8.56 8.26
C GLY A 58 18.92 -7.61 8.85
N GLU A 59 19.42 -6.59 9.55
CA GLU A 59 18.62 -5.42 9.95
C GLU A 59 18.45 -4.49 8.74
N ILE A 60 17.33 -3.76 8.66
CA ILE A 60 17.11 -2.74 7.64
C ILE A 60 18.16 -1.63 7.85
N SER A 61 18.96 -1.34 6.82
CA SER A 61 19.98 -0.28 6.83
C SER A 61 19.88 0.58 5.57
N PHE A 62 20.09 1.87 5.70
CA PHE A 62 20.12 2.82 4.59
C PHE A 62 21.04 4.00 4.93
N ASP A 63 21.56 4.70 3.92
CA ASP A 63 22.40 5.86 4.16
C ASP A 63 21.55 7.04 4.64
N ASP A 64 21.98 7.65 5.75
CA ASP A 64 21.25 8.73 6.40
C ASP A 64 21.60 10.11 5.82
N GLY A 65 20.56 10.95 5.74
CA GLY A 65 20.66 12.34 5.35
C GLY A 65 20.61 13.26 6.56
N THR A 66 20.10 14.48 6.37
CA THR A 66 19.62 15.31 7.48
C THR A 66 18.40 14.68 8.15
N ASP A 67 18.14 14.99 9.41
CA ASP A 67 16.90 14.61 10.10
C ASP A 67 15.67 15.00 9.25
N LYS A 68 14.72 14.07 9.11
CA LYS A 68 13.50 14.19 8.30
C LYS A 68 12.28 13.77 9.09
N THR A 69 11.11 14.28 8.71
CA THR A 69 9.81 13.86 9.27
C THR A 69 9.07 12.96 8.29
N VAL A 70 8.82 11.71 8.69
CA VAL A 70 8.05 10.73 7.92
C VAL A 70 6.68 10.55 8.54
N VAL A 71 5.63 10.83 7.78
CA VAL A 71 4.25 10.66 8.20
C VAL A 71 3.72 9.32 7.72
N ILE A 72 3.07 8.59 8.61
CA ILE A 72 2.35 7.35 8.31
C ILE A 72 0.86 7.63 8.40
N ASP A 73 0.13 7.38 7.30
CA ASP A 73 -1.33 7.48 7.30
C ASP A 73 -1.96 6.35 8.13
N VAL A 74 -2.79 6.75 9.08
CA VAL A 74 -3.69 5.86 9.84
C VAL A 74 -5.10 6.45 9.94
N ALA A 75 -5.40 7.49 9.15
CA ALA A 75 -6.70 8.17 9.14
C ALA A 75 -7.74 7.43 8.30
N HIS A 76 -7.30 6.58 7.36
CA HIS A 76 -8.14 5.96 6.34
C HIS A 76 -8.52 4.51 6.65
N SER A 77 -8.66 4.16 7.93
CA SER A 77 -8.96 2.78 8.36
C SER A 77 -8.01 1.74 7.75
N ASN A 78 -6.73 2.11 7.67
CA ASN A 78 -5.67 1.33 7.05
C ASN A 78 -5.60 -0.09 7.64
N ASP A 79 -5.52 -1.11 6.79
CA ASP A 79 -5.41 -2.52 7.22
C ASP A 79 -3.96 -2.90 7.54
N VAL A 80 -3.37 -2.14 8.46
CA VAL A 80 -2.00 -2.37 8.94
C VAL A 80 -1.92 -2.16 10.45
N SER A 81 -1.25 -3.08 11.15
CA SER A 81 -1.02 -2.92 12.58
C SER A 81 0.30 -2.19 12.85
N ARG A 82 0.40 -1.55 14.03
CA ARG A 82 1.66 -0.92 14.47
C ARG A 82 2.81 -1.92 14.59
N SER A 83 2.51 -3.19 14.88
CA SER A 83 3.51 -4.26 14.90
C SER A 83 4.04 -4.60 13.52
N ASP A 84 3.21 -4.50 12.48
CA ASP A 84 3.65 -4.75 11.10
C ASP A 84 4.60 -3.65 10.65
N LEU A 85 4.35 -2.40 11.05
CA LEU A 85 5.24 -1.28 10.74
C LEU A 85 6.45 -1.15 11.68
N GLN A 86 6.55 -1.98 12.72
CA GLN A 86 7.61 -1.85 13.72
C GLN A 86 9.03 -1.91 13.12
N PRO A 87 9.36 -2.80 12.15
CA PRO A 87 10.68 -2.82 11.52
C PRO A 87 11.00 -1.48 10.83
N VAL A 88 10.06 -0.94 10.05
CA VAL A 88 10.20 0.34 9.35
C VAL A 88 10.37 1.50 10.32
N VAL A 89 9.52 1.58 11.35
CA VAL A 89 9.61 2.65 12.36
C VAL A 89 10.92 2.56 13.15
N SER A 90 11.36 1.34 13.47
CA SER A 90 12.63 1.12 14.18
C SER A 90 13.82 1.56 13.34
N ALA A 91 13.82 1.24 12.04
CA ALA A 91 14.88 1.65 11.11
C ALA A 91 14.93 3.18 10.97
N LEU A 92 13.79 3.84 10.71
CA LEU A 92 13.71 5.30 10.61
C LEU A 92 14.20 6.01 11.89
N THR A 93 13.78 5.54 13.06
CA THR A 93 14.16 6.16 14.34
C THR A 93 15.58 5.85 14.77
N ALA A 94 16.15 4.71 14.36
CA ALA A 94 17.55 4.38 14.59
C ALA A 94 18.48 5.35 13.84
N GLU A 95 18.10 5.77 12.63
CA GLU A 95 18.81 6.77 11.81
C GLU A 95 18.43 8.23 12.16
N GLY A 96 17.74 8.46 13.28
CA GLY A 96 17.47 9.81 13.79
C GLY A 96 16.29 10.55 13.14
N HIS A 97 15.56 9.92 12.22
CA HIS A 97 14.36 10.50 11.64
C HIS A 97 13.17 10.49 12.61
N THR A 98 12.26 11.44 12.44
CA THR A 98 11.02 11.53 13.21
C THR A 98 9.90 10.81 12.48
N VAL A 99 9.15 9.96 13.18
CA VAL A 99 7.96 9.29 12.65
C VAL A 99 6.72 9.86 13.32
N GLU A 100 5.80 10.35 12.50
CA GLU A 100 4.49 10.85 12.93
C GLU A 100 3.36 10.02 12.31
N TYR A 101 2.21 10.02 12.97
CA TYR A 101 1.03 9.33 12.48
C TYR A 101 -0.06 10.35 12.18
N HIS A 102 -0.47 10.41 10.91
CA HIS A 102 -1.64 11.19 10.52
C HIS A 102 -2.90 10.38 10.85
N ALA A 103 -3.68 10.84 11.82
CA ALA A 103 -4.88 10.16 12.29
C ALA A 103 -6.10 11.07 12.15
N GLN A 104 -7.27 10.47 11.95
CA GLN A 104 -8.51 11.23 11.85
C GLN A 104 -8.81 11.94 13.18
N GLU A 105 -8.85 13.27 13.13
CA GLU A 105 -9.30 14.13 14.23
C GLU A 105 -10.77 13.80 14.56
N GLN A 106 -11.03 13.34 15.79
CA GLN A 106 -12.39 13.05 16.29
C GLN A 106 -13.15 14.32 16.69
N SER A 107 -12.50 15.48 16.58
CA SER A 107 -12.99 16.80 16.95
C SER A 107 -13.95 17.33 15.88
N GLY A 108 -15.22 17.55 16.21
CA GLY A 108 -16.21 18.16 15.28
C GLY A 108 -15.98 19.64 14.95
N PHE A 109 -14.73 20.12 15.03
CA PHE A 109 -14.29 21.49 14.78
C PHE A 109 -13.20 21.60 13.71
N SER A 110 -12.80 20.50 13.06
CA SER A 110 -11.78 20.50 12.00
C SER A 110 -12.31 21.14 10.71
N ASP A 111 -11.48 21.93 10.04
CA ASP A 111 -11.79 22.61 8.76
C ASP A 111 -11.92 21.67 7.55
N GLY A 112 -11.80 20.35 7.76
CA GLY A 112 -11.93 19.29 6.76
C GLY A 112 -10.75 18.32 6.87
N PRO A 113 -10.91 17.05 6.46
CA PRO A 113 -9.81 16.10 6.49
C PRO A 113 -8.66 16.50 5.54
N GLU A 114 -8.96 17.16 4.41
CA GLU A 114 -7.96 17.70 3.48
C GLU A 114 -7.10 18.82 4.10
N VAL A 115 -7.68 19.64 4.98
CA VAL A 115 -6.96 20.72 5.67
C VAL A 115 -6.00 20.13 6.68
N ALA A 116 -6.49 19.19 7.51
CA ALA A 116 -5.65 18.49 8.49
C ALA A 116 -4.50 17.71 7.83
N LEU A 117 -4.76 17.07 6.68
CA LEU A 117 -3.73 16.38 5.90
C LEU A 117 -2.71 17.37 5.34
N ALA A 118 -3.16 18.51 4.78
CA ALA A 118 -2.27 19.53 4.23
C ALA A 118 -1.35 20.13 5.31
N GLU A 119 -1.90 20.48 6.48
CA GLU A 119 -1.13 20.98 7.63
C GLU A 119 -0.07 19.96 8.07
N THR A 120 -0.46 18.68 8.18
CA THR A 120 0.48 17.60 8.55
C THR A 120 1.59 17.46 7.51
N LEU A 121 1.26 17.46 6.22
CA LEU A 121 2.23 17.27 5.14
C LEU A 121 3.09 18.50 4.86
N GLN A 122 2.68 19.67 5.32
CA GLN A 122 3.45 20.90 5.17
C GLN A 122 4.78 20.82 5.95
N ASP A 123 4.74 20.22 7.15
CA ASP A 123 5.88 20.01 8.04
C ASP A 123 6.57 18.64 7.85
N ALA A 124 5.97 17.74 7.08
CA ALA A 124 6.55 16.44 6.74
C ALA A 124 7.56 16.54 5.58
N ASP A 125 8.38 15.51 5.40
CA ASP A 125 9.24 15.31 4.23
C ASP A 125 8.79 14.10 3.38
N ALA A 126 8.18 13.11 4.02
CA ALA A 126 7.69 11.90 3.38
C ALA A 126 6.33 11.44 3.92
N LEU A 127 5.58 10.72 3.09
CA LEU A 127 4.30 10.08 3.41
C LEU A 127 4.35 8.58 3.09
N ILE A 128 3.90 7.77 4.04
CA ILE A 128 3.69 6.34 3.89
C ILE A 128 2.18 6.06 3.98
N VAL A 129 1.61 5.50 2.91
CA VAL A 129 0.22 5.02 2.84
C VAL A 129 0.25 3.51 2.70
N VAL A 130 -0.40 2.81 3.62
CA VAL A 130 -0.47 1.34 3.61
C VAL A 130 -1.93 0.92 3.66
N ASP A 131 -2.37 0.18 2.66
CA ASP A 131 -3.69 -0.44 2.50
C ASP A 131 -4.86 0.38 3.07
N PRO A 132 -5.17 1.56 2.52
CA PRO A 132 -6.24 2.39 3.04
C PRO A 132 -7.58 1.64 2.94
N GLY A 133 -8.29 1.49 4.07
CA GLY A 133 -9.60 0.84 4.13
C GLY A 133 -10.77 1.77 3.80
N THR A 134 -10.49 3.07 3.61
CA THR A 134 -11.45 4.08 3.14
C THR A 134 -10.82 4.97 2.09
N ARG A 135 -11.59 5.33 1.08
CA ARG A 135 -11.14 6.24 0.01
C ARG A 135 -10.75 7.62 0.55
N TYR A 136 -9.66 8.15 0.02
CA TYR A 136 -9.34 9.56 0.07
C TYR A 136 -10.40 10.35 -0.70
N SER A 137 -10.79 11.51 -0.18
CA SER A 137 -11.55 12.47 -0.97
C SER A 137 -10.69 13.04 -2.10
N GLY A 138 -11.34 13.62 -3.13
CA GLY A 138 -10.60 14.27 -4.22
C GLY A 138 -9.68 15.39 -3.72
N ALA A 139 -10.10 16.12 -2.68
CA ALA A 139 -9.30 17.19 -2.10
C ALA A 139 -8.07 16.66 -1.33
N GLU A 140 -8.21 15.55 -0.59
CA GLU A 140 -7.07 14.90 0.07
C GLU A 140 -6.09 14.32 -0.97
N ALA A 141 -6.61 13.72 -2.04
CA ALA A 141 -5.77 13.21 -3.13
C ALA A 141 -5.00 14.34 -3.86
N ASP A 142 -5.64 15.49 -4.06
CA ASP A 142 -4.99 16.70 -4.61
C ASP A 142 -3.86 17.19 -3.69
N VAL A 143 -4.07 17.17 -2.36
CA VAL A 143 -3.05 17.53 -1.35
C VAL A 143 -1.84 16.59 -1.43
N VAL A 144 -2.06 15.28 -1.53
CA VAL A 144 -0.96 14.30 -1.68
C VAL A 144 -0.23 14.49 -3.01
N SER A 145 -0.96 14.76 -4.09
CA SER A 145 -0.36 15.07 -5.39
C SER A 145 0.50 16.33 -5.34
N GLU A 146 0.01 17.42 -4.73
CA GLU A 146 0.77 18.66 -4.58
C GLU A 146 2.02 18.44 -3.71
N PHE A 147 1.91 17.66 -2.63
CA PHE A 147 3.05 17.26 -1.80
C PHE A 147 4.11 16.53 -2.62
N ALA A 148 3.70 15.53 -3.42
CA ALA A 148 4.60 14.77 -4.27
C ALA A 148 5.24 15.64 -5.37
N ASP A 149 4.45 16.49 -6.05
CA ASP A 149 4.92 17.42 -7.07
C ASP A 149 5.91 18.45 -6.52
N ALA A 150 5.74 18.85 -5.26
CA ALA A 150 6.64 19.75 -4.56
C ALA A 150 7.97 19.11 -4.13
N GLY A 151 8.16 17.80 -4.35
CA GLY A 151 9.39 17.07 -3.98
C GLY A 151 9.27 16.22 -2.72
N GLY A 152 8.09 16.20 -2.08
CA GLY A 152 7.77 15.25 -1.01
C GLY A 152 7.78 13.82 -1.54
N ARG A 153 8.23 12.88 -0.72
CA ARG A 153 8.37 11.48 -1.15
C ARG A 153 7.20 10.66 -0.64
N VAL A 154 6.61 9.84 -1.50
CA VAL A 154 5.45 9.02 -1.15
C VAL A 154 5.77 7.55 -1.35
N MET A 155 5.42 6.72 -0.38
CA MET A 155 5.29 5.28 -0.57
C MET A 155 3.82 4.90 -0.44
N VAL A 156 3.31 4.17 -1.41
CA VAL A 156 1.99 3.53 -1.34
C VAL A 156 2.21 2.02 -1.37
N ALA A 157 1.71 1.30 -0.38
CA ALA A 157 1.69 -0.17 -0.39
C ALA A 157 0.24 -0.63 -0.27
N ALA A 158 -0.19 -1.53 -1.14
CA ALA A 158 -1.53 -2.12 -1.09
C ALA A 158 -1.48 -3.58 -1.50
N GLY A 159 -2.29 -4.40 -0.82
CA GLY A 159 -2.45 -5.80 -1.13
C GLY A 159 -3.62 -6.05 -2.09
N PRO A 160 -3.86 -7.30 -2.47
CA PRO A 160 -5.07 -7.66 -3.20
C PRO A 160 -6.30 -7.32 -2.36
N GLU A 161 -7.31 -6.67 -2.95
CA GLU A 161 -8.56 -6.34 -2.26
C GLU A 161 -9.22 -7.61 -1.67
N THR A 162 -9.05 -7.86 -0.38
CA THR A 162 -9.67 -9.02 0.30
C THR A 162 -11.17 -8.81 0.57
N GLY A 163 -11.68 -7.59 0.34
CA GLY A 163 -12.98 -7.11 0.77
C GLY A 163 -14.08 -7.18 -0.30
N GLY A 164 -14.63 -8.37 -0.57
CA GLY A 164 -15.76 -8.46 -1.51
C GLY A 164 -16.84 -9.48 -1.17
N THR A 165 -16.49 -10.73 -0.85
CA THR A 165 -17.50 -11.81 -0.99
C THR A 165 -18.55 -11.85 0.11
N ALA A 166 -18.21 -11.56 1.37
CA ALA A 166 -19.16 -11.59 2.48
C ALA A 166 -19.95 -10.26 2.62
N THR A 167 -19.26 -9.12 2.53
CA THR A 167 -19.89 -7.80 2.68
C THR A 167 -20.72 -7.43 1.46
N ALA A 168 -20.33 -7.79 0.23
CA ALA A 168 -21.18 -7.56 -0.94
C ALA A 168 -22.45 -8.44 -0.89
N LEU A 169 -22.37 -9.67 -0.40
CA LEU A 169 -23.54 -10.53 -0.21
C LEU A 169 -24.50 -9.98 0.86
N LEU A 170 -23.98 -9.49 1.98
CA LEU A 170 -24.76 -8.88 3.05
C LEU A 170 -25.32 -7.51 2.65
N GLY A 171 -24.52 -6.70 1.98
CA GLY A 171 -24.90 -5.40 1.44
C GLY A 171 -25.98 -5.47 0.36
N SER A 172 -25.92 -6.50 -0.49
CA SER A 172 -26.96 -6.80 -1.49
C SER A 172 -28.31 -7.18 -0.84
N LEU A 173 -28.30 -7.73 0.37
CA LEU A 173 -29.50 -8.11 1.11
C LEU A 173 -30.09 -6.94 1.93
N THR A 174 -29.26 -5.98 2.34
CA THR A 174 -29.68 -4.81 3.13
C THR A 174 -29.82 -3.52 2.32
N GLY A 175 -29.48 -3.53 1.02
CA GLY A 175 -29.44 -2.34 0.17
C GLY A 175 -28.29 -1.37 0.52
N ILE A 176 -27.29 -1.85 1.24
CA ILE A 176 -26.08 -1.10 1.60
C ILE A 176 -25.00 -1.57 0.63
N THR A 177 -24.61 -0.75 -0.34
CA THR A 177 -23.42 -1.04 -1.14
C THR A 177 -22.22 -0.99 -0.21
N ALA A 178 -21.51 -2.11 -0.03
CA ALA A 178 -20.13 -2.01 0.41
C ALA A 178 -19.41 -1.16 -0.63
N ALA A 179 -18.83 -0.02 -0.21
CA ALA A 179 -17.71 0.54 -0.95
C ALA A 179 -16.66 -0.57 -0.91
N GLY A 180 -16.51 -1.27 -2.03
CA GLY A 180 -15.58 -2.38 -2.16
C GLY A 180 -14.88 -2.14 -3.46
N GLY A 181 -13.75 -1.47 -3.36
CA GLY A 181 -12.77 -1.26 -4.40
C GLY A 181 -12.52 0.21 -4.68
N GLY A 182 -11.31 0.56 -5.10
CA GLY A 182 -10.94 1.95 -5.39
C GLY A 182 -10.37 2.74 -4.21
N GLU A 183 -10.17 2.13 -3.04
CA GLU A 183 -9.62 2.80 -1.85
C GLU A 183 -8.18 3.27 -2.08
N VAL A 184 -7.28 2.38 -2.50
CA VAL A 184 -5.90 2.77 -2.82
C VAL A 184 -5.84 3.63 -4.09
N GLU A 185 -6.67 3.34 -5.09
CA GLU A 185 -6.72 4.05 -6.36
C GLU A 185 -7.11 5.51 -6.19
N SER A 186 -7.88 5.83 -5.14
CA SER A 186 -8.29 7.20 -4.82
C SER A 186 -7.10 8.13 -4.55
N VAL A 187 -5.98 7.59 -4.05
CA VAL A 187 -4.73 8.34 -3.80
C VAL A 187 -3.61 7.99 -4.78
N SER A 188 -3.55 6.74 -5.29
CA SER A 188 -2.46 6.31 -6.16
C SER A 188 -2.63 6.76 -7.62
N SER A 189 -3.87 6.84 -8.13
CA SER A 189 -4.11 7.18 -9.54
C SER A 189 -3.64 8.58 -9.92
N PRO A 190 -3.89 9.63 -9.10
CA PRO A 190 -3.32 10.96 -9.34
C PRO A 190 -1.78 10.97 -9.37
N LEU A 191 -1.14 10.03 -8.65
CA LEU A 191 0.31 9.87 -8.60
C LEU A 191 0.86 9.04 -9.79
N GLY A 192 0.02 8.64 -10.74
CA GLY A 192 0.43 7.86 -11.92
C GLY A 192 0.67 6.37 -11.65
N ILE A 193 0.05 5.84 -10.58
CA ILE A 193 0.14 4.44 -10.16
C ILE A 193 -1.25 3.79 -10.21
N ALA A 194 -1.33 2.64 -10.87
CA ALA A 194 -2.51 1.78 -10.86
C ALA A 194 -2.18 0.44 -10.16
N TYR A 195 -3.09 0.00 -9.29
CA TYR A 195 -3.10 -1.34 -8.73
C TYR A 195 -4.12 -2.16 -9.52
N ASP A 196 -3.81 -3.42 -9.80
CA ASP A 196 -4.76 -4.34 -10.43
C ASP A 196 -5.62 -5.02 -9.36
N THR A 197 -6.71 -5.66 -9.78
CA THR A 197 -7.61 -6.40 -8.89
C THR A 197 -7.19 -7.86 -8.78
N GLY A 198 -7.16 -8.38 -7.55
CA GLY A 198 -6.79 -9.77 -7.29
C GLY A 198 -5.30 -9.93 -6.99
N TYR A 199 -4.87 -11.18 -6.83
CA TYR A 199 -3.50 -11.52 -6.43
C TYR A 199 -2.78 -12.36 -7.48
N LEU A 200 -1.46 -12.38 -7.37
CA LEU A 200 -0.53 -13.20 -8.14
C LEU A 200 -0.17 -14.47 -7.36
N TYR A 201 0.07 -15.55 -8.10
CA TYR A 201 0.54 -16.81 -7.56
C TYR A 201 1.38 -17.54 -8.61
N ASP A 202 2.28 -18.43 -8.20
CA ASP A 202 3.09 -19.25 -9.10
C ASP A 202 2.97 -20.72 -8.67
N MET A 203 2.70 -21.61 -9.63
CA MET A 203 2.61 -23.06 -9.38
C MET A 203 3.88 -23.82 -9.76
N GLU A 204 4.86 -23.15 -10.36
CA GLU A 204 6.12 -23.69 -10.82
C GLU A 204 7.30 -23.20 -9.97
N ASN A 205 7.37 -21.89 -9.73
CA ASN A 205 8.39 -21.23 -8.91
C ASN A 205 7.74 -20.64 -7.66
N TYR A 206 7.53 -21.49 -6.67
CA TYR A 206 6.96 -21.07 -5.39
C TYR A 206 7.77 -21.61 -4.22
N GLU A 207 7.71 -20.86 -3.13
CA GLU A 207 8.50 -21.13 -1.94
C GLU A 207 7.79 -22.15 -1.03
N THR A 208 7.19 -21.65 0.05
CA THR A 208 6.46 -22.48 1.02
C THR A 208 5.00 -22.65 0.62
N ASN A 209 4.47 -21.69 -0.15
CA ASN A 209 3.10 -21.61 -0.60
C ASN A 209 3.11 -21.07 -2.04
N TYR A 210 2.23 -21.59 -2.90
CA TYR A 210 2.07 -21.14 -4.28
C TYR A 210 1.73 -19.65 -4.41
N ARG A 211 1.30 -18.99 -3.33
CA ARG A 211 1.04 -17.55 -3.29
C ARG A 211 2.24 -16.71 -2.86
N THR A 212 3.23 -17.33 -2.23
CA THR A 212 4.47 -16.68 -1.84
C THR A 212 5.43 -16.80 -3.01
N ILE A 213 5.58 -15.70 -3.74
CA ILE A 213 6.31 -15.66 -5.02
C ILE A 213 7.51 -14.73 -4.92
N THR A 214 8.44 -14.90 -5.86
CA THR A 214 9.62 -14.04 -5.95
C THR A 214 9.45 -12.94 -6.99
N ALA A 215 10.17 -11.84 -6.80
CA ALA A 215 10.32 -10.80 -7.80
C ALA A 215 11.77 -10.32 -7.87
N THR A 216 12.19 -9.93 -9.06
CA THR A 216 13.58 -9.53 -9.33
C THR A 216 13.63 -8.15 -10.01
N PRO A 217 14.76 -7.42 -9.91
CA PRO A 217 14.88 -6.12 -10.56
C PRO A 217 14.68 -6.18 -12.08
N ALA A 218 13.73 -5.39 -12.57
CA ALA A 218 13.55 -5.15 -14.00
C ALA A 218 14.49 -4.04 -14.54
N VAL A 219 14.97 -3.18 -13.64
CA VAL A 219 15.87 -2.06 -13.94
C VAL A 219 16.94 -1.90 -12.85
N ASN A 220 18.10 -1.36 -13.24
CA ASN A 220 19.13 -0.95 -12.29
C ASN A 220 18.89 0.51 -11.87
N SER A 221 18.65 0.74 -10.57
CA SER A 221 18.41 2.05 -9.98
C SER A 221 18.84 2.05 -8.51
N THR A 222 18.86 3.21 -7.86
CA THR A 222 19.09 3.29 -6.41
C THR A 222 18.02 2.53 -5.61
N LEU A 223 16.80 2.40 -6.13
CA LEU A 223 15.72 1.64 -5.48
C LEU A 223 15.89 0.12 -5.57
N THR A 224 16.72 -0.35 -6.49
CA THR A 224 16.98 -1.78 -6.74
C THR A 224 18.44 -2.16 -6.49
N GLU A 225 19.23 -1.24 -5.94
CA GLU A 225 20.65 -1.48 -5.68
C GLU A 225 20.80 -2.53 -4.57
N GLY A 226 21.62 -3.55 -4.82
CA GLY A 226 21.85 -4.64 -3.87
C GLY A 226 20.68 -5.63 -3.72
N VAL A 227 19.58 -5.45 -4.44
CA VAL A 227 18.45 -6.39 -4.46
C VAL A 227 18.68 -7.40 -5.57
N ASP A 228 18.90 -8.67 -5.24
CA ASP A 228 18.95 -9.75 -6.21
C ASP A 228 17.55 -10.36 -6.40
N GLU A 229 16.86 -10.63 -5.28
CA GLU A 229 15.50 -11.20 -5.28
C GLU A 229 14.73 -10.83 -3.99
N ILE A 230 13.45 -10.49 -4.14
CA ILE A 230 12.52 -10.27 -3.02
C ILE A 230 11.44 -11.33 -2.98
N VAL A 231 10.78 -11.45 -1.82
CA VAL A 231 9.67 -12.39 -1.62
C VAL A 231 8.44 -11.66 -1.13
N LEU A 232 7.32 -11.85 -1.84
CA LEU A 232 6.03 -11.23 -1.57
C LEU A 232 4.96 -12.29 -1.35
N ASP A 233 3.98 -12.03 -0.47
CA ASP A 233 2.86 -12.95 -0.23
C ASP A 233 1.58 -12.48 -0.91
N ALA A 234 1.16 -13.22 -1.93
CA ALA A 234 -0.01 -12.93 -2.75
C ALA A 234 -0.07 -11.47 -3.27
N PRO A 235 1.01 -10.92 -3.85
CA PRO A 235 1.02 -9.52 -4.26
C PRO A 235 -0.01 -9.24 -5.36
N THR A 236 -0.51 -8.01 -5.42
CA THR A 236 -1.27 -7.51 -6.56
C THR A 236 -0.34 -6.87 -7.61
N PRO A 237 -0.63 -6.97 -8.92
CA PRO A 237 0.11 -6.23 -9.93
C PRO A 237 0.04 -4.72 -9.71
N VAL A 238 1.16 -4.05 -9.97
CA VAL A 238 1.31 -2.60 -9.96
C VAL A 238 1.77 -2.13 -11.33
N ALA A 239 1.08 -1.14 -11.89
CA ALA A 239 1.36 -0.57 -13.19
C ALA A 239 1.60 0.94 -13.12
N THR A 240 2.50 1.42 -13.97
CA THR A 240 2.78 2.84 -14.20
C THR A 240 3.24 3.05 -15.65
N GLU A 241 3.12 4.27 -16.17
CA GLU A 241 3.70 4.64 -17.46
C GLU A 241 5.21 4.96 -17.37
N GLU A 242 5.75 5.08 -16.15
CA GLU A 242 7.15 5.41 -15.91
C GLU A 242 8.02 4.16 -15.73
N THR A 243 8.38 3.80 -14.49
CA THR A 243 9.40 2.78 -14.23
C THR A 243 8.83 1.65 -13.40
N THR A 244 8.72 0.45 -13.99
CA THR A 244 8.58 -0.79 -13.22
C THR A 244 9.94 -1.17 -12.64
N LEU A 245 10.02 -1.31 -11.32
CA LEU A 245 11.26 -1.58 -10.59
C LEU A 245 11.52 -3.08 -10.44
N LEU A 246 10.50 -3.83 -10.03
CA LEU A 246 10.58 -5.28 -9.86
C LEU A 246 9.42 -5.99 -10.57
N THR A 247 9.75 -7.11 -11.21
CA THR A 247 8.80 -7.98 -11.90
C THR A 247 8.88 -9.41 -11.39
N THR A 248 7.76 -10.11 -11.42
CA THR A 248 7.68 -11.55 -11.16
C THR A 248 8.24 -12.36 -12.34
N THR A 249 8.26 -13.68 -12.20
CA THR A 249 8.64 -14.62 -13.27
C THR A 249 7.52 -14.77 -14.31
N ALA A 250 7.87 -15.20 -15.53
CA ALA A 250 6.91 -15.46 -16.61
C ALA A 250 5.93 -16.63 -16.34
N THR A 251 6.16 -17.43 -15.28
CA THR A 251 5.28 -18.51 -14.83
C THR A 251 4.25 -18.05 -13.81
N THR A 252 4.38 -16.82 -13.31
CA THR A 252 3.42 -16.23 -12.37
C THR A 252 2.07 -16.06 -13.06
N GLU A 253 1.01 -16.53 -12.41
CA GLU A 253 -0.38 -16.44 -12.89
C GLU A 253 -1.19 -15.42 -12.08
N HIS A 254 -2.07 -14.71 -12.79
CA HIS A 254 -3.04 -13.81 -12.16
C HIS A 254 -4.31 -14.56 -11.70
N SER A 255 -4.75 -14.36 -10.45
CA SER A 255 -5.87 -15.09 -9.81
C SER A 255 -7.20 -15.09 -10.57
N GLU A 256 -7.51 -14.00 -11.27
CA GLU A 256 -8.82 -13.83 -11.90
C GLU A 256 -8.89 -14.39 -13.34
N ASN A 257 -7.84 -14.18 -14.13
CA ASN A 257 -7.82 -14.51 -15.55
C ASN A 257 -6.90 -15.70 -15.87
N ARG A 258 -6.03 -16.10 -14.93
CA ARG A 258 -5.06 -17.19 -15.03
C ARG A 258 -4.11 -17.09 -16.21
N VAL A 259 -3.83 -15.87 -16.64
CA VAL A 259 -2.78 -15.60 -17.62
C VAL A 259 -1.45 -15.72 -16.88
N ALA A 260 -0.51 -16.45 -17.47
CA ALA A 260 0.87 -16.52 -17.01
C ALA A 260 1.69 -15.46 -17.74
N ASP A 261 2.33 -14.56 -17.00
CA ASP A 261 3.16 -13.47 -17.54
C ASP A 261 4.11 -12.92 -16.47
N GLU A 262 5.01 -12.01 -16.87
CA GLU A 262 5.80 -11.20 -15.95
C GLU A 262 4.97 -9.99 -15.51
N TYR A 263 4.68 -9.89 -14.21
CA TYR A 263 3.89 -8.81 -13.63
C TYR A 263 4.77 -7.84 -12.86
N GLY A 264 4.58 -6.54 -13.06
CA GLY A 264 5.16 -5.52 -12.18
C GLY A 264 4.53 -5.60 -10.80
N VAL A 265 5.36 -5.59 -9.75
CA VAL A 265 4.90 -5.63 -8.34
C VAL A 265 5.48 -4.51 -7.51
N VAL A 266 6.55 -3.87 -7.99
CA VAL A 266 7.09 -2.63 -7.45
C VAL A 266 7.32 -1.67 -8.59
N ALA A 267 6.84 -0.44 -8.45
CA ALA A 267 6.93 0.57 -9.49
C ALA A 267 7.23 1.96 -8.90
N ARG A 268 7.73 2.85 -9.76
CA ARG A 268 7.97 4.25 -9.43
C ARG A 268 7.37 5.16 -10.50
N SER A 269 6.69 6.19 -10.02
CA SER A 269 6.19 7.33 -10.79
C SER A 269 6.61 8.62 -10.08
N GLY A 270 7.52 9.39 -10.68
CA GLY A 270 8.03 10.64 -10.12
C GLY A 270 8.63 10.49 -8.70
N ASN A 271 7.96 11.09 -7.72
CA ASN A 271 8.32 11.07 -6.31
C ASN A 271 7.57 10.01 -5.49
N THR A 272 6.90 9.07 -6.15
CA THR A 272 6.10 8.00 -5.53
C THR A 272 6.67 6.62 -5.87
N VAL A 273 6.82 5.78 -4.85
CA VAL A 273 7.07 4.33 -4.99
C VAL A 273 5.81 3.57 -4.59
N ALA A 274 5.48 2.56 -5.38
CA ALA A 274 4.31 1.71 -5.21
C ALA A 274 4.72 0.25 -5.03
N VAL A 275 4.14 -0.45 -4.06
CA VAL A 275 4.40 -1.85 -3.76
C VAL A 275 3.09 -2.63 -3.66
N GLY A 276 2.96 -3.70 -4.43
CA GLY A 276 1.76 -4.54 -4.51
C GLY A 276 1.57 -5.51 -3.34
N ASP A 277 2.28 -5.32 -2.25
CA ASP A 277 2.18 -6.11 -1.03
C ASP A 277 2.40 -5.19 0.17
N THR A 278 1.61 -5.37 1.22
CA THR A 278 1.75 -4.64 2.49
C THR A 278 2.55 -5.46 3.50
N GLY A 279 2.50 -6.78 3.35
CA GLY A 279 3.14 -7.75 4.21
C GLY A 279 4.65 -7.76 4.10
N PHE A 280 5.26 -7.30 3.01
CA PHE A 280 6.72 -7.36 2.85
C PHE A 280 7.49 -6.60 3.94
N MET A 281 6.90 -5.60 4.58
CA MET A 281 7.51 -4.81 5.65
C MET A 281 7.28 -5.36 7.06
N ALA A 282 6.46 -6.40 7.20
CA ALA A 282 6.06 -6.93 8.49
C ALA A 282 7.22 -7.62 9.23
N THR A 283 7.09 -7.75 10.55
CA THR A 283 8.13 -8.33 11.41
C THR A 283 8.53 -9.75 10.95
N GLU A 284 7.59 -10.50 10.39
CA GLU A 284 7.76 -11.87 9.95
C GLU A 284 8.48 -12.04 8.61
N THR A 285 8.52 -10.98 7.79
CA THR A 285 8.79 -11.03 6.35
C THR A 285 9.79 -9.97 5.87
N HIS A 286 10.01 -8.90 6.63
CA HIS A 286 10.90 -7.79 6.26
C HIS A 286 12.34 -8.20 5.93
N ASN A 287 12.80 -9.34 6.41
CA ASN A 287 14.14 -9.83 6.17
C ASN A 287 14.15 -11.19 5.47
N ILE A 288 13.13 -11.52 4.69
CA ILE A 288 13.14 -12.71 3.83
C ILE A 288 13.77 -12.33 2.50
N ALA A 289 14.73 -13.14 2.02
CA ALA A 289 15.53 -12.82 0.83
C ALA A 289 16.15 -11.42 0.98
N ASP A 290 16.02 -10.54 -0.02
CA ASP A 290 16.53 -9.17 0.04
C ASP A 290 15.44 -8.14 0.37
N ASN A 291 14.35 -8.54 1.03
CA ASN A 291 13.28 -7.62 1.42
C ASN A 291 13.83 -6.45 2.25
N GLU A 292 14.79 -6.67 3.15
CA GLU A 292 15.32 -5.60 4.01
C GLU A 292 16.15 -4.60 3.22
N VAL A 293 16.79 -5.05 2.13
CA VAL A 293 17.56 -4.21 1.23
C VAL A 293 16.62 -3.33 0.41
N LEU A 294 15.54 -3.90 -0.14
CA LEU A 294 14.51 -3.11 -0.83
C LEU A 294 13.86 -2.10 0.11
N ILE A 295 13.51 -2.51 1.34
CA ILE A 295 12.96 -1.60 2.35
C ILE A 295 13.95 -0.48 2.64
N GLY A 296 15.24 -0.79 2.87
CA GLY A 296 16.29 0.21 3.06
C GLY A 296 16.35 1.22 1.93
N ASN A 297 16.37 0.77 0.68
CA ASN A 297 16.39 1.63 -0.50
C ASN A 297 15.14 2.53 -0.60
N ILE A 298 13.97 2.01 -0.24
CA ILE A 298 12.72 2.80 -0.19
C ILE A 298 12.80 3.84 0.92
N LEU A 299 13.27 3.49 2.11
CA LEU A 299 13.41 4.44 3.22
C LEU A 299 14.42 5.53 2.88
N GLU A 300 15.55 5.19 2.26
CA GLU A 300 16.52 6.17 1.73
C GLU A 300 15.85 7.11 0.74
N PHE A 301 15.09 6.58 -0.22
CA PHE A 301 14.33 7.37 -1.17
C PHE A 301 13.36 8.33 -0.47
N LEU A 302 12.66 7.88 0.58
CA LEU A 302 11.74 8.70 1.35
C LEU A 302 12.45 9.86 2.06
N VAL A 303 13.61 9.62 2.67
CA VAL A 303 14.32 10.64 3.47
C VAL A 303 15.29 11.52 2.68
N THR A 304 15.54 11.19 1.40
CA THR A 304 16.37 12.02 0.50
C THR A 304 15.53 12.95 -0.39
N GLY A 305 14.24 13.12 -0.08
CA GLY A 305 13.36 14.10 -0.71
C GLY A 305 13.73 15.54 -0.39
N ASP A 306 13.66 16.39 -1.41
CA ASP A 306 13.86 17.84 -1.33
C ASP A 306 12.53 18.56 -1.57
N LYS A 307 11.60 18.46 -0.61
CA LYS A 307 10.29 19.12 -0.70
C LYS A 307 10.42 20.64 -0.55
N ALA A 308 9.73 21.38 -1.41
CA ALA A 308 9.59 22.82 -1.29
C ALA A 308 8.89 23.21 0.03
N SER A 309 9.48 24.17 0.75
CA SER A 309 8.91 24.68 2.00
C SER A 309 7.50 25.24 1.79
N GLY A 310 6.59 24.93 2.71
CA GLY A 310 5.22 25.45 2.69
C GLY A 310 4.26 24.73 1.74
N ALA A 311 4.72 23.71 1.01
CA ALA A 311 3.87 22.81 0.23
C ALA A 311 3.56 21.53 1.03
N PRO A 312 2.38 20.91 0.86
CA PRO A 312 1.27 21.35 0.02
C PRO A 312 0.57 22.60 0.60
N SER A 313 -0.19 23.29 -0.24
CA SER A 313 -0.93 24.48 0.18
C SER A 313 -2.06 24.08 1.12
N VAL A 314 -2.16 24.73 2.28
CA VAL A 314 -3.27 24.51 3.21
C VAL A 314 -4.51 25.24 2.68
N PRO A 315 -5.64 24.55 2.39
CA PRO A 315 -6.83 25.19 1.90
C PRO A 315 -7.34 26.27 2.87
N GLY A 316 -7.51 27.49 2.36
CA GLY A 316 -7.97 28.63 3.16
C GLY A 316 -6.85 29.46 3.82
N GLU A 317 -5.59 29.00 3.73
CA GLU A 317 -4.43 29.79 4.15
C GLU A 317 -3.90 30.62 2.97
N GLU A 318 -3.59 31.91 3.20
CA GLU A 318 -2.97 32.74 2.17
C GLU A 318 -1.49 32.34 2.01
N PRO A 319 -0.95 32.20 0.79
CA PRO A 319 0.44 31.82 0.59
C PRO A 319 1.38 32.77 1.35
N GLN A 320 2.16 32.23 2.29
CA GLN A 320 3.16 33.05 2.98
C GLN A 320 4.18 33.58 1.97
N PRO A 321 4.48 34.89 1.94
CA PRO A 321 5.50 35.42 1.05
C PRO A 321 6.86 34.83 1.45
N GLY A 322 7.42 33.98 0.58
CA GLY A 322 8.63 33.22 0.85
C GLY A 322 9.78 34.06 1.40
N ALA A 323 10.37 33.59 2.50
CA ALA A 323 11.65 34.05 3.00
C ALA A 323 12.76 33.65 2.03
N GLY A 324 12.99 34.45 0.99
CA GLY A 324 13.94 34.07 -0.06
C GLY A 324 14.23 35.09 -1.16
N ALA A 325 14.38 36.38 -0.84
CA ALA A 325 15.16 37.30 -1.68
C ALA A 325 15.70 38.45 -0.82
N GLY A 326 16.97 38.32 -0.44
CA GLY A 326 17.70 39.31 0.35
C GLY A 326 17.62 40.72 -0.23
N ALA A 327 17.43 41.67 0.68
CA ALA A 327 17.36 43.09 0.45
C ALA A 327 18.58 43.63 -0.32
N GLY A 328 18.33 44.07 -1.56
CA GLY A 328 19.17 45.00 -2.31
C GLY A 328 18.52 46.38 -2.36
N ALA A 329 18.31 47.00 -1.19
CA ALA A 329 17.84 48.38 -1.10
C ALA A 329 18.97 49.36 -1.51
N GLY A 330 19.00 49.72 -2.79
CA GLY A 330 19.79 50.84 -3.31
C GLY A 330 18.86 51.88 -3.93
N ALA A 331 18.19 52.66 -3.08
CA ALA A 331 17.37 53.80 -3.47
C ALA A 331 18.25 54.96 -4.00
N GLY A 332 17.85 55.57 -5.11
CA GLY A 332 18.51 56.74 -5.67
C GLY A 332 17.80 57.31 -6.90
N ALA A 333 16.51 57.63 -6.77
CA ALA A 333 15.80 58.48 -7.73
C ALA A 333 15.95 59.96 -7.34
N GLY A 334 16.20 60.85 -8.30
CA GLY A 334 16.15 62.29 -8.03
C GLY A 334 16.70 63.19 -9.12
N ALA A 335 15.85 63.56 -10.07
CA ALA A 335 16.05 64.53 -11.13
C ALA A 335 16.44 65.95 -10.64
N GLY A 336 17.08 66.75 -11.51
CA GLY A 336 17.03 68.22 -11.36
C GLY A 336 18.11 69.06 -12.05
N ALA A 337 17.84 69.44 -13.29
CA ALA A 337 18.10 70.75 -13.92
C ALA A 337 19.47 71.48 -13.79
N GLY A 338 20.11 71.65 -14.95
CA GLY A 338 20.44 72.99 -15.48
C GLY A 338 21.81 73.58 -15.16
N THR A 339 22.66 73.70 -16.18
CA THR A 339 23.15 74.99 -16.73
C THR A 339 24.11 74.73 -17.89
N GLY A 340 23.89 75.46 -18.98
CA GLY A 340 24.76 75.45 -20.16
C GLY A 340 26.01 76.30 -19.97
N THR A 341 27.02 75.99 -20.80
CA THR A 341 28.20 76.73 -21.29
C THR A 341 29.21 75.63 -21.64
N GLY A 342 29.93 75.54 -22.75
CA GLY A 342 30.23 76.40 -23.90
C GLY A 342 31.58 75.89 -24.47
N GLY A 343 31.79 75.95 -25.78
CA GLY A 343 33.11 75.81 -26.44
C GLY A 343 33.52 74.36 -26.81
N ALA A 344 33.54 73.95 -28.08
CA ALA A 344 34.46 74.31 -29.17
C ALA A 344 35.79 73.52 -29.14
N GLY A 345 36.10 72.81 -30.24
CA GLY A 345 37.48 72.44 -30.58
C GLY A 345 37.66 71.09 -31.26
N THR A 346 37.68 71.13 -32.60
CA THR A 346 38.34 70.23 -33.58
C THR A 346 37.99 68.76 -33.62
#